data_AF-U5DMF2-F1
#
_entry.id   AF-U5DMF2-F1
#
_cell.length_a   1.000
_cell.length_b   1.000
_cell.length_c   1.000
_cell.angle_alpha   90.00
_cell.angle_beta   90.00
_cell.angle_gamma   90.00
#
_symmetry.space_group_name_H-M   'P 1'
#
loop_
_entity.id
_entity.type
_entity.pdbx_description
1 polymer ?
#
loop_
_entity_poly.entity_id
_entity_poly.type
_entity_poly.pdbx_seq_one_letter_code
_entity_poly.pdbx_strand_id
1 'polypeptide(L)'
;MHWQLRLQLSGLQVLDDKNPIPLKRMMTTTLVERVEYLTYTPRDLQRLAALNPRHRSSEQLLLGFFDFIKRAWTAGAFRTFQQQTGLRLTSNLNRCEFARRAAIEELRHATPTADFSEYDREQFRARLEAQIGSMRQRLTFAQEKAHQLELALESEKRRLSASANLTLLLIAERLLPPGDPLNGSQESPAMRVLGSPATLTELEANYRELLKREHPDVSVHPTELAQARFAYVRRLYQIVRRNWEKLRPTAAIADNELERRLRAPVPFDPASFWPA
;
A
#
# COMPACT_ATOMS: atom_id res chain seq x y z
N MET A 1 -31.40 -22.51 -26.28
CA MET A 1 -32.71 -23.17 -26.49
C MET A 1 -32.57 -24.70 -26.74
N HIS A 2 -31.54 -25.37 -26.20
CA HIS A 2 -31.22 -26.78 -26.57
C HIS A 2 -31.13 -27.79 -25.40
N TRP A 3 -31.49 -27.42 -24.17
CA TRP A 3 -31.77 -28.40 -23.10
C TRP A 3 -33.25 -28.82 -23.04
N GLN A 4 -34.19 -28.01 -23.54
CA GLN A 4 -35.63 -28.33 -23.53
C GLN A 4 -36.01 -29.48 -24.49
N LEU A 5 -35.27 -29.69 -25.58
CA LEU A 5 -35.66 -30.68 -26.60
C LEU A 5 -34.89 -32.02 -26.54
N ARG A 6 -33.78 -32.12 -25.79
CA ARG A 6 -32.94 -33.34 -25.87
C ARG A 6 -33.26 -34.43 -24.85
N LEU A 7 -34.00 -34.13 -23.78
CA LEU A 7 -34.46 -35.15 -22.82
C LEU A 7 -35.83 -35.75 -23.16
N GLN A 8 -36.59 -35.18 -24.10
CA GLN A 8 -37.83 -35.81 -24.60
C GLN A 8 -37.59 -36.88 -25.67
N LEU A 9 -36.40 -37.00 -26.24
CA LEU A 9 -36.09 -37.98 -27.29
C LEU A 9 -35.38 -39.25 -26.79
N SER A 10 -35.24 -39.44 -25.47
CA SER A 10 -34.56 -40.61 -24.89
C SER A 10 -35.49 -41.61 -24.18
N GLY A 11 -36.81 -41.43 -24.24
CA GLY A 11 -37.77 -42.30 -23.54
C GLY A 11 -39.15 -42.30 -24.19
N LEU A 12 -39.29 -43.06 -25.28
CA LEU A 12 -40.57 -43.38 -25.90
C LEU A 12 -40.74 -44.91 -25.90
N GLN A 13 -41.48 -45.42 -24.91
CA GLN A 13 -42.29 -46.65 -25.00
C GLN A 13 -43.63 -46.32 -24.32
N VAL A 14 -44.69 -46.14 -25.11
CA VAL A 14 -45.78 -47.12 -25.40
C VAL A 14 -46.91 -47.04 -24.36
N LEU A 15 -48.06 -46.51 -24.85
CA LEU A 15 -49.47 -46.82 -24.55
C LEU A 15 -49.93 -46.97 -23.09
N ASP A 16 -50.94 -46.18 -22.66
CA ASP A 16 -52.33 -46.66 -22.78
C ASP A 16 -53.37 -45.54 -22.61
N ASP A 17 -54.44 -45.68 -23.38
CA ASP A 17 -55.64 -44.87 -23.44
C ASP A 17 -56.64 -45.31 -22.35
N LYS A 18 -57.41 -44.36 -21.79
CA LYS A 18 -58.76 -44.47 -21.16
C LYS A 18 -58.89 -43.76 -19.81
N ASN A 19 -59.46 -42.55 -19.83
CA ASN A 19 -60.65 -42.21 -19.02
C ASN A 19 -61.14 -40.77 -19.29
N PRO A 20 -62.44 -40.53 -19.52
CA PRO A 20 -63.00 -39.19 -19.62
C PRO A 20 -63.38 -38.66 -18.22
N ILE A 21 -62.95 -37.44 -17.88
CA ILE A 21 -63.36 -36.72 -16.66
C ILE A 21 -64.36 -35.62 -17.05
N PRO A 22 -65.46 -35.43 -16.30
CA PRO A 22 -66.55 -34.54 -16.69
C PRO A 22 -66.28 -33.07 -16.39
N LEU A 23 -66.76 -32.22 -17.29
CA LEU A 23 -66.87 -30.77 -17.19
C LEU A 23 -67.83 -30.36 -16.06
N LYS A 24 -67.34 -29.59 -15.10
CA LYS A 24 -68.15 -28.62 -14.32
C LYS A 24 -67.36 -27.34 -14.05
N ARG A 25 -67.81 -26.27 -14.71
CA ARG A 25 -67.87 -24.84 -14.36
C ARG A 25 -67.08 -24.41 -13.10
N MET A 26 -66.29 -23.33 -13.22
CA MET A 26 -66.76 -21.95 -13.04
C MET A 26 -65.63 -20.95 -13.35
N MET A 27 -66.06 -19.82 -13.90
CA MET A 27 -65.28 -18.62 -14.20
C MET A 27 -64.53 -18.10 -12.98
N THR A 28 -63.25 -17.78 -13.13
CA THR A 28 -62.58 -16.68 -12.41
C THR A 28 -61.37 -16.20 -13.21
N THR A 29 -61.53 -14.99 -13.73
CA THR A 29 -60.53 -13.92 -13.75
C THR A 29 -59.26 -14.17 -14.57
N THR A 30 -59.37 -13.79 -15.83
CA THR A 30 -58.31 -13.51 -16.79
C THR A 30 -57.40 -12.38 -16.28
N LEU A 31 -56.28 -12.74 -15.67
CA LEU A 31 -55.06 -11.92 -15.61
C LEU A 31 -53.96 -12.73 -16.27
N VAL A 32 -53.95 -12.67 -17.61
CA VAL A 32 -52.79 -13.08 -18.40
C VAL A 32 -51.74 -12.00 -18.18
N GLU A 33 -51.06 -12.05 -17.04
CA GLU A 33 -49.75 -11.40 -16.91
C GLU A 33 -48.90 -11.97 -18.05
N ARG A 34 -48.51 -11.11 -18.98
CA ARG A 34 -47.48 -11.42 -19.97
C ARG A 34 -46.22 -11.78 -19.18
N VAL A 35 -46.02 -13.07 -18.92
CA VAL A 35 -44.72 -13.61 -18.52
C VAL A 35 -43.85 -13.45 -19.76
N GLU A 36 -43.20 -12.30 -19.89
CA GLU A 36 -42.09 -12.14 -20.81
C GLU A 36 -41.08 -13.22 -20.46
N TYR A 37 -40.99 -14.25 -21.29
CA TYR A 37 -40.00 -15.30 -21.15
C TYR A 37 -38.63 -14.65 -21.32
N LEU A 38 -37.99 -14.30 -20.19
CA LEU A 38 -36.62 -13.79 -20.16
C LEU A 38 -35.69 -14.84 -20.77
N THR A 39 -35.35 -14.67 -22.05
CA THR A 39 -34.32 -15.48 -22.71
C THR A 39 -32.97 -14.83 -22.47
N TYR A 40 -32.05 -15.53 -21.82
CA TYR A 40 -30.67 -15.07 -21.63
C TYR A 40 -29.87 -15.24 -22.92
N THR A 41 -29.25 -14.16 -23.41
CA THR A 41 -28.36 -14.20 -24.58
C THR A 41 -26.98 -14.76 -24.19
N PRO A 42 -26.14 -15.21 -25.15
CA PRO A 42 -24.78 -15.65 -24.85
C PRO A 42 -23.94 -14.58 -24.12
N ARG A 43 -24.19 -13.30 -24.40
CA ARG A 43 -23.54 -12.17 -23.72
C ARG A 43 -23.98 -12.07 -22.26
N ASP A 44 -25.25 -12.33 -21.97
CA ASP A 44 -25.75 -12.36 -20.60
C ASP A 44 -25.17 -13.54 -19.81
N LEU A 45 -25.05 -14.71 -20.45
CA LEU A 45 -24.40 -15.89 -19.86
C LEU A 45 -22.91 -15.64 -19.57
N GLN A 46 -22.18 -14.99 -20.48
CA GLN A 46 -20.79 -14.56 -20.24
C GLN A 46 -20.68 -13.63 -19.03
N ARG A 47 -21.59 -12.65 -18.94
CA ARG A 47 -21.62 -11.72 -17.80
C ARG A 47 -21.87 -12.47 -16.50
N LEU A 48 -22.87 -13.35 -16.46
CA LEU A 48 -23.22 -14.15 -15.28
C LEU A 48 -22.08 -15.09 -14.86
N ALA A 49 -21.38 -15.71 -15.83
CA ALA A 49 -20.23 -16.58 -15.57
C ALA A 49 -19.04 -15.83 -14.93
N ALA A 50 -18.85 -14.56 -15.28
CA ALA A 50 -17.77 -13.71 -14.75
C ALA A 50 -18.08 -13.11 -13.37
N LEU A 51 -19.33 -13.16 -12.89
CA LEU A 51 -19.69 -12.61 -11.59
C LEU A 51 -19.06 -13.40 -10.43
N ASN A 52 -18.60 -12.69 -9.40
CA ASN A 52 -18.14 -13.29 -8.16
C ASN A 52 -19.33 -13.48 -7.20
N PRO A 53 -19.68 -14.73 -6.81
CA PRO A 53 -20.86 -15.03 -6.01
C PRO A 53 -20.78 -14.54 -4.56
N ARG A 54 -19.62 -14.06 -4.09
CA ARG A 54 -19.46 -13.47 -2.75
C ARG A 54 -19.81 -11.98 -2.68
N HIS A 55 -19.99 -11.29 -3.81
CA HIS A 55 -20.37 -9.88 -3.82
C HIS A 55 -21.89 -9.71 -3.84
N ARG A 56 -22.42 -8.84 -2.97
CA ARG A 56 -23.86 -8.58 -2.80
C ARG A 56 -24.56 -8.09 -4.08
N SER A 57 -23.88 -7.32 -4.93
CA SER A 57 -24.41 -6.85 -6.22
C SER A 57 -24.54 -7.97 -7.25
N SER A 58 -23.65 -8.97 -7.20
CA SER A 58 -23.72 -10.18 -8.04
C SER A 58 -24.80 -11.14 -7.58
N GLU A 59 -25.06 -11.20 -6.27
CA GLU A 59 -26.00 -12.14 -5.65
C GLU A 59 -27.40 -12.04 -6.26
N GLN A 60 -27.94 -10.83 -6.42
CA GLN A 60 -29.29 -10.64 -6.98
C GLN A 60 -29.40 -11.14 -8.43
N LEU A 61 -28.40 -10.85 -9.27
CA LEU A 61 -28.39 -11.30 -10.67
C LEU A 61 -28.25 -12.82 -10.78
N LEU A 62 -27.41 -13.42 -9.93
CA LEU A 62 -27.20 -14.87 -9.90
C LEU A 62 -28.40 -15.62 -9.34
N LEU A 63 -29.08 -15.09 -8.32
CA LEU A 63 -30.32 -15.68 -7.80
C LEU A 63 -31.47 -15.55 -8.81
N GLY A 64 -31.59 -14.42 -9.51
CA GLY A 64 -32.55 -14.28 -10.61
C GLY A 64 -32.32 -15.31 -11.71
N PHE A 65 -31.06 -15.54 -12.09
CA PHE A 65 -30.72 -16.58 -13.06
C PHE A 65 -30.93 -18.00 -12.52
N PHE A 66 -30.68 -18.24 -11.23
CA PHE A 66 -30.99 -19.51 -10.56
C PHE A 66 -32.49 -19.85 -10.67
N ASP A 67 -33.36 -18.88 -10.37
CA ASP A 67 -34.80 -19.06 -10.45
C ASP A 67 -35.27 -19.29 -11.89
N PHE A 68 -34.64 -18.63 -12.86
CA PHE A 68 -34.84 -18.92 -14.28
C PHE A 68 -34.48 -20.36 -14.61
N ILE A 69 -33.27 -20.83 -14.25
CA ILE A 69 -32.82 -22.20 -14.50
C ILE A 69 -33.78 -23.21 -13.88
N LYS A 70 -34.21 -22.97 -12.63
CA LYS A 70 -35.12 -23.85 -11.91
C LYS A 70 -36.47 -24.03 -12.62
N ARG A 71 -36.93 -23.00 -13.34
CA ARG A 71 -38.17 -23.05 -14.14
C ARG A 71 -37.94 -23.59 -15.56
N ALA A 72 -36.80 -23.27 -16.16
CA ALA A 72 -36.48 -23.57 -17.55
C ALA A 72 -35.97 -25.01 -17.75
N TRP A 73 -35.21 -25.54 -16.80
CA TRP A 73 -34.64 -26.88 -16.88
C TRP A 73 -35.63 -27.95 -16.41
N THR A 74 -35.50 -29.16 -16.96
CA THR A 74 -36.25 -30.31 -16.46
C THR A 74 -35.75 -30.71 -15.07
N ALA A 75 -36.63 -31.25 -14.23
CA ALA A 75 -36.27 -31.71 -12.88
C ALA A 75 -35.17 -32.80 -12.87
N GLY A 76 -35.02 -33.55 -13.97
CA GLY A 76 -33.91 -34.48 -14.18
C GLY A 76 -32.58 -33.74 -14.40
N ALA A 77 -32.52 -32.86 -15.40
CA ALA A 77 -31.31 -32.08 -15.72
C ALA A 77 -30.81 -31.27 -14.53
N PHE A 78 -31.73 -30.62 -13.79
CA PHE A 78 -31.40 -29.87 -12.58
C PHE A 78 -30.75 -30.75 -11.51
N ARG A 79 -31.32 -31.94 -11.23
CA ARG A 79 -30.78 -32.89 -10.25
C ARG A 79 -29.43 -33.46 -10.69
N THR A 80 -29.27 -33.82 -11.96
CA THR A 80 -28.01 -34.31 -12.51
C THR A 80 -26.91 -33.26 -12.39
N PHE A 81 -27.19 -32.01 -12.75
CA PHE A 81 -26.21 -30.92 -12.62
C PHE A 81 -25.90 -30.59 -11.16
N GLN A 82 -26.88 -30.71 -10.26
CA GLN A 82 -26.66 -30.57 -8.82
C GLN A 82 -25.74 -31.66 -8.27
N GLN A 83 -25.91 -32.91 -8.71
CA GLN A 83 -25.04 -34.02 -8.35
C GLN A 83 -23.61 -33.82 -8.87
N GLN A 84 -23.46 -33.42 -10.14
CA GLN A 84 -22.15 -33.15 -10.76
C GLN A 84 -21.37 -32.03 -10.05
N THR A 85 -22.07 -30.98 -9.59
CA THR A 85 -21.42 -29.86 -8.92
C THR A 85 -21.16 -30.11 -7.43
N GLY A 86 -21.83 -31.09 -6.81
CA GLY A 86 -21.72 -31.40 -5.38
C GLY A 86 -22.30 -30.32 -4.46
N LEU A 87 -23.09 -29.38 -4.99
CA LEU A 87 -23.58 -28.22 -4.24
C LEU A 87 -24.89 -28.54 -3.50
N ARG A 88 -24.92 -28.23 -2.20
CA ARG A 88 -26.16 -28.25 -1.39
C ARG A 88 -26.86 -26.90 -1.51
N LEU A 89 -28.01 -26.85 -2.19
CA LEU A 89 -28.74 -25.60 -2.51
C LEU A 89 -29.55 -25.01 -1.34
N THR A 90 -29.11 -25.27 -0.11
CA THR A 90 -29.74 -24.75 1.12
C THR A 90 -29.38 -23.29 1.36
N SER A 91 -28.16 -22.86 1.01
CA SER A 91 -27.71 -21.47 1.18
C SER A 91 -27.77 -20.66 -0.12
N ASN A 92 -27.98 -19.35 -0.01
CA ASN A 92 -27.96 -18.43 -1.16
C ASN A 92 -26.61 -18.45 -1.89
N LEU A 93 -25.50 -18.55 -1.15
CA LEU A 93 -24.17 -18.65 -1.74
C LEU A 93 -24.04 -19.88 -2.65
N ASN A 94 -24.53 -21.03 -2.22
CA ASN A 94 -24.49 -22.26 -3.03
C ASN A 94 -25.43 -22.19 -4.24
N ARG A 95 -26.57 -21.49 -4.12
CA ARG A 95 -27.46 -21.21 -5.27
C ARG A 95 -26.81 -20.29 -6.28
N CYS A 96 -26.09 -19.26 -5.81
CA CYS A 96 -25.31 -18.37 -6.68
C CYS A 96 -24.17 -19.09 -7.40
N GLU A 97 -23.42 -19.94 -6.69
CA GLU A 97 -22.37 -20.78 -7.31
C GLU A 97 -22.96 -21.76 -8.33
N PHE A 98 -24.11 -22.36 -8.02
CA PHE A 98 -24.81 -23.24 -8.94
C PHE A 98 -25.23 -22.49 -10.21
N ALA A 99 -25.84 -21.31 -10.07
CA ALA A 99 -26.25 -20.47 -11.19
C ALA A 99 -25.06 -20.05 -12.06
N ARG A 100 -23.94 -19.67 -11.44
CA ARG A 100 -22.71 -19.32 -12.16
C ARG A 100 -22.17 -20.50 -12.96
N ARG A 101 -22.10 -21.69 -12.37
CA ARG A 101 -21.64 -22.91 -13.07
C ARG A 101 -22.58 -23.31 -14.20
N ALA A 102 -23.89 -23.18 -13.99
CA ALA A 102 -24.88 -23.43 -15.02
C ALA A 102 -24.74 -22.44 -16.19
N ALA A 103 -24.44 -21.16 -15.92
CA ALA A 103 -24.16 -20.17 -16.96
C ALA A 103 -22.92 -20.55 -17.80
N ILE A 104 -21.86 -21.05 -17.16
CA ILE A 104 -20.65 -21.53 -17.84
C ILE A 104 -20.97 -22.73 -18.74
N GLU A 105 -21.75 -23.70 -18.25
CA GLU A 105 -22.09 -24.90 -19.03
C GLU A 105 -23.03 -24.57 -20.20
N GLU A 106 -24.04 -23.72 -19.99
CA GLU A 106 -24.89 -23.21 -21.07
C GLU A 106 -24.08 -22.43 -22.10
N LEU A 107 -23.12 -21.60 -21.67
CA LEU A 107 -22.22 -20.90 -22.58
C LEU A 107 -21.35 -21.86 -23.38
N ARG A 108 -20.84 -22.93 -22.76
CA ARG A 108 -20.06 -23.98 -23.42
C ARG A 108 -20.87 -24.70 -24.50
N HIS A 109 -22.17 -24.89 -24.28
CA HIS A 109 -23.07 -25.49 -25.27
C HIS A 109 -23.54 -24.48 -26.34
N ALA A 110 -23.72 -23.21 -25.96
CA ALA A 110 -24.18 -22.16 -26.85
C ALA A 110 -23.07 -21.65 -27.78
N THR A 111 -21.82 -21.75 -27.35
CA THR A 111 -20.67 -21.53 -28.22
C THR A 111 -20.55 -22.82 -29.04
N PRO A 112 -20.85 -22.81 -30.35
CA PRO A 112 -20.51 -23.94 -31.19
C PRO A 112 -19.04 -24.21 -30.92
N THR A 113 -18.67 -25.46 -30.68
CA THR A 113 -17.27 -25.86 -30.73
C THR A 113 -16.84 -25.48 -32.14
N ALA A 114 -16.31 -24.27 -32.30
CA ALA A 114 -15.73 -23.86 -33.55
C ALA A 114 -14.66 -24.91 -33.75
N ASP A 115 -14.80 -25.69 -34.82
CA ASP A 115 -13.72 -26.51 -35.32
C ASP A 115 -12.63 -25.53 -35.75
N PHE A 116 -11.93 -24.99 -34.74
CA PHE A 116 -10.71 -24.26 -34.91
C PHE A 116 -9.81 -25.20 -35.67
N SER A 117 -9.40 -24.73 -36.84
CA SER A 117 -8.38 -25.41 -37.63
C SER A 117 -7.23 -25.78 -36.69
N GLU A 118 -6.61 -26.93 -36.92
CA GLU A 118 -5.42 -27.35 -36.18
C GLU A 118 -4.36 -26.23 -36.15
N TYR A 119 -4.30 -25.45 -37.23
CA TYR A 119 -3.51 -24.23 -37.35
C TYR A 119 -3.82 -23.15 -36.30
N ASP A 120 -5.10 -22.88 -36.01
CA ASP A 120 -5.50 -21.87 -35.01
C ASP A 120 -5.15 -22.32 -33.60
N ARG A 121 -5.23 -23.63 -33.33
CA ARG A 121 -4.83 -24.22 -32.04
C ARG A 121 -3.33 -24.10 -31.82
N GLU A 122 -2.53 -24.36 -32.85
CA GLU A 122 -1.08 -24.19 -32.78
C GLU A 122 -0.69 -22.72 -32.55
N GLN A 123 -1.28 -21.78 -33.29
CA GLN A 123 -1.03 -20.36 -33.08
C GLN A 123 -1.40 -19.90 -31.66
N PHE A 124 -2.54 -20.36 -31.14
CA PHE A 124 -2.97 -20.05 -29.79
C PHE A 124 -1.98 -20.61 -28.75
N ARG A 125 -1.54 -21.86 -28.92
CA ARG A 125 -0.55 -22.50 -28.06
C ARG A 125 0.78 -21.74 -28.07
N ALA A 126 1.27 -21.34 -29.24
CA ALA A 126 2.51 -20.56 -29.37
C ALA A 126 2.42 -19.20 -28.64
N ARG A 127 1.27 -18.51 -28.74
CA ARG A 127 1.04 -17.25 -27.98
C ARG A 127 1.03 -17.47 -26.47
N LEU A 128 0.38 -18.55 -26.01
CA LEU A 128 0.36 -18.93 -24.59
C LEU A 128 1.75 -19.24 -24.07
N GLU A 129 2.54 -20.02 -24.82
CA GLU A 129 3.92 -20.37 -24.45
C GLU A 129 4.81 -19.12 -24.40
N ALA A 130 4.66 -18.20 -25.36
CA ALA A 130 5.36 -16.91 -25.33
C ALA A 130 4.96 -16.06 -24.11
N GLN A 131 3.66 -16.01 -23.77
CA GLN A 131 3.17 -15.29 -22.60
C GLN A 131 3.68 -15.90 -21.29
N ILE A 132 3.68 -17.22 -21.17
CA ILE A 132 4.23 -17.95 -20.03
C ILE A 132 5.74 -17.68 -19.91
N GLY A 133 6.48 -17.68 -21.02
CA GLY A 133 7.89 -17.33 -21.07
C GLY A 133 8.15 -15.91 -20.52
N SER A 134 7.37 -14.93 -20.98
CA SER A 134 7.46 -13.54 -20.51
C SER A 134 7.16 -13.42 -19.02
N MET A 135 6.13 -14.12 -18.52
CA MET A 135 5.79 -14.12 -17.09
C MET A 135 6.90 -14.75 -16.24
N ARG A 136 7.53 -15.83 -16.71
CA ARG A 136 8.67 -16.47 -16.01
C ARG A 136 9.86 -15.53 -15.90
N GLN A 137 10.20 -14.81 -16.96
CA GLN A 137 11.29 -13.81 -16.93
C GLN A 137 10.99 -12.67 -15.94
N ARG A 138 9.74 -12.20 -15.87
CA ARG A 138 9.34 -11.19 -14.88
C ARG A 138 9.44 -11.72 -13.46
N LEU A 139 9.09 -12.98 -13.25
CA LEU A 139 9.18 -13.63 -11.94
C LEU A 139 10.64 -13.76 -11.48
N THR A 140 11.54 -14.21 -12.35
CA THR A 140 12.98 -14.34 -12.02
C THR A 140 13.58 -12.98 -11.69
N PHE A 141 13.26 -11.94 -12.48
CA PHE A 141 13.73 -10.58 -12.21
C PHE A 141 13.20 -10.05 -10.85
N ALA A 142 11.93 -10.30 -10.54
CA ALA A 142 11.34 -9.90 -9.27
C ALA A 142 11.98 -10.64 -8.07
N GLN A 143 12.29 -11.93 -8.23
CA GLN A 143 12.97 -12.73 -7.20
C GLN A 143 14.40 -12.22 -6.94
N GLU A 144 15.15 -11.92 -7.99
CA GLU A 144 16.50 -11.36 -7.85
C GLU A 144 16.48 -10.00 -7.17
N LYS A 145 15.54 -9.13 -7.57
CA LYS A 145 15.35 -7.82 -6.93
C LYS A 145 14.97 -7.96 -5.45
N ALA A 146 14.10 -8.91 -5.10
CA ALA A 146 13.73 -9.17 -3.70
C ALA A 146 14.95 -9.61 -2.88
N HIS A 147 15.76 -10.52 -3.42
CA HIS A 147 16.99 -10.98 -2.76
C HIS A 147 18.00 -9.84 -2.53
N GLN A 148 18.19 -8.96 -3.51
CA GLN A 148 19.05 -7.78 -3.36
C GLN A 148 18.57 -6.85 -2.24
N LEU A 149 17.25 -6.64 -2.13
CA LEU A 149 16.67 -5.82 -1.05
C LEU A 149 16.83 -6.46 0.32
N GLU A 150 16.74 -7.80 0.43
CA GLU A 150 17.00 -8.51 1.69
C GLU A 150 18.44 -8.33 2.15
N LEU A 151 19.41 -8.44 1.24
CA LEU A 151 20.82 -8.21 1.54
C LEU A 151 21.09 -6.77 1.99
N ALA A 152 20.46 -5.78 1.34
CA ALA A 152 20.55 -4.38 1.73
C ALA A 152 19.94 -4.11 3.11
N LEU A 153 18.79 -4.73 3.41
CA LEU A 153 18.15 -4.61 4.72
C LEU A 153 19.02 -5.21 5.83
N GLU A 154 19.63 -6.36 5.57
CA GLU A 154 20.48 -7.04 6.55
C GLU A 154 21.78 -6.26 6.83
N SER A 155 22.38 -5.65 5.81
CA SER A 155 23.55 -4.78 6.01
C SER A 155 23.21 -3.53 6.83
N GLU A 156 22.03 -2.94 6.58
CA GLU A 156 21.55 -1.78 7.34
C GLU A 156 21.27 -2.13 8.80
N LYS A 157 20.63 -3.28 9.07
CA LYS A 157 20.41 -3.79 10.43
C LYS A 157 21.74 -3.96 11.18
N ARG A 158 22.76 -4.53 10.53
CA ARG A 158 24.09 -4.68 11.13
C ARG A 158 24.73 -3.33 11.44
N ARG A 159 24.60 -2.35 10.54
CA ARG A 159 25.09 -0.98 10.75
C ARG A 159 24.42 -0.32 11.95
N LEU A 160 23.09 -0.40 12.03
CA LEU A 160 22.32 0.16 13.15
C LEU A 160 22.65 -0.54 14.47
N SER A 161 22.79 -1.86 14.46
CA SER A 161 23.20 -2.63 15.65
C SER A 161 24.61 -2.24 16.12
N ALA A 162 25.57 -2.08 15.20
CA ALA A 162 26.91 -1.61 15.52
C ALA A 162 26.90 -0.18 16.11
N SER A 163 26.09 0.72 15.54
CA SER A 163 25.91 2.08 16.07
C SER A 163 25.29 2.07 17.47
N ALA A 164 24.25 1.24 17.69
CA ALA A 164 23.59 1.14 18.98
C ALA A 164 24.55 0.60 20.05
N ASN A 165 25.38 -0.41 19.71
CA ASN A 165 26.42 -0.92 20.60
C ASN A 165 27.45 0.15 20.93
N LEU A 166 27.87 0.97 19.95
CA LEU A 166 28.77 2.09 20.21
C LEU A 166 28.14 3.11 21.16
N THR A 167 26.88 3.51 20.93
CA THR A 167 26.16 4.43 21.81
C THR A 167 26.05 3.87 23.23
N LEU A 168 25.72 2.59 23.39
CA LEU A 168 25.67 1.94 24.71
C LEU A 168 27.03 1.94 25.39
N LEU A 169 28.12 1.68 24.65
CA LEU A 169 29.47 1.71 25.20
C LEU A 169 29.93 3.12 25.59
N LEU A 170 29.46 4.15 24.88
CA LEU A 170 29.68 5.56 25.23
C LEU A 170 28.89 5.95 26.49
N ILE A 171 27.62 5.60 26.57
CA ILE A 171 26.76 5.90 27.74
C ILE A 171 27.24 5.14 28.98
N ALA A 172 27.69 3.90 28.82
CA ALA A 172 28.22 3.09 29.92
C ALA A 172 29.63 3.52 30.37
N GLU A 173 30.17 4.63 29.85
CA GLU A 173 31.49 5.17 30.18
C GLU A 173 32.65 4.17 29.96
N ARG A 174 32.42 3.15 29.12
CA ARG A 174 33.37 2.06 28.90
C ARG A 174 34.43 2.37 27.84
N LEU A 175 34.14 3.32 26.94
CA LEU A 175 35.06 3.72 25.87
C LEU A 175 35.74 5.06 26.13
N LEU A 176 35.02 6.02 26.72
CA LEU A 176 35.53 7.34 27.02
C LEU A 176 35.09 7.71 28.44
N PRO A 177 35.97 8.26 29.27
CA PRO A 177 35.55 8.83 30.54
C PRO A 177 34.57 9.98 30.28
N PRO A 178 33.59 10.22 31.17
CA PRO A 178 32.73 11.39 31.06
C PRO A 178 33.61 12.64 31.07
N GLY A 179 33.37 13.53 30.11
CA GLY A 179 34.08 14.82 30.07
C GLY A 179 33.78 15.66 31.30
N ASP A 180 34.64 16.64 31.59
CA ASP A 180 34.39 17.59 32.66
C ASP A 180 33.01 18.25 32.46
N PRO A 181 32.20 18.40 33.53
CA PRO A 181 30.89 19.01 33.41
C PRO A 181 30.99 20.44 32.90
N LEU A 182 30.01 20.85 32.08
CA LEU A 182 29.92 22.22 31.61
C LEU A 182 29.43 23.12 32.74
N ASN A 183 30.06 24.28 32.92
CA ASN A 183 29.77 25.26 33.95
C ASN A 183 28.61 26.21 33.59
N GLY A 184 27.95 26.02 32.45
CA GLY A 184 26.83 26.86 31.97
C GLY A 184 27.25 28.12 31.22
N SER A 185 28.54 28.47 31.17
CA SER A 185 29.00 29.69 30.48
C SER A 185 28.80 29.64 28.96
N GLN A 186 28.61 28.46 28.37
CA GLN A 186 28.21 28.29 26.98
C GLN A 186 26.83 28.92 26.67
N GLU A 187 25.98 29.09 27.68
CA GLU A 187 24.66 29.73 27.55
C GLU A 187 24.71 31.26 27.62
N SER A 188 25.89 31.83 27.88
CA SER A 188 26.04 33.29 27.88
C SER A 188 25.71 33.88 26.50
N PRO A 189 25.12 35.08 26.42
CA PRO A 189 24.71 35.66 25.13
C PRO A 189 25.86 35.74 24.11
N ALA A 190 27.06 36.06 24.57
CA ALA A 190 28.28 36.07 23.76
C ALA A 190 28.64 34.68 23.20
N MET A 191 28.56 33.63 24.02
CA MET A 191 28.85 32.27 23.58
C MET A 191 27.75 31.72 22.67
N ARG A 192 26.48 32.09 22.90
CA ARG A 192 25.35 31.74 22.03
C ARG A 192 25.48 32.35 20.64
N VAL A 193 26.00 33.57 20.50
CA VAL A 193 26.34 34.13 19.16
C VAL A 193 27.33 33.22 18.43
N LEU A 194 28.28 32.63 19.15
CA LEU A 194 29.28 31.68 18.62
C LEU A 194 28.78 30.22 18.57
N GLY A 195 27.49 29.97 18.80
CA GLY A 195 26.88 28.63 18.71
C GLY A 195 27.09 27.76 19.95
N SER A 196 27.25 28.38 21.13
CA SER A 196 27.39 27.69 22.43
C SER A 196 28.49 26.61 22.46
N PRO A 197 29.73 26.89 22.01
CA PRO A 197 30.74 25.84 21.86
C PRO A 197 31.19 25.30 23.22
N ALA A 198 31.15 23.99 23.39
CA ALA A 198 31.67 23.28 24.57
C ALA A 198 33.19 23.09 24.48
N THR A 199 33.71 22.89 23.26
CA THR A 199 35.12 22.64 22.99
C THR A 199 35.74 23.69 22.07
N LEU A 200 37.08 23.72 22.05
CA LEU A 200 37.80 24.63 21.16
C LEU A 200 37.58 24.29 19.69
N THR A 201 37.47 23.00 19.36
CA THR A 201 37.20 22.54 18.01
C THR A 201 35.82 22.96 17.53
N GLU A 202 34.81 22.88 18.39
CA GLU A 202 33.46 23.40 18.12
C GLU A 202 33.48 24.92 17.89
N LEU A 203 34.22 25.68 18.72
CA LEU A 203 34.37 27.13 18.52
C LEU A 203 34.91 27.46 17.12
N GLU A 204 35.95 26.74 16.67
CA GLU A 204 36.54 26.94 15.35
C GLU A 204 35.60 26.52 14.21
N ALA A 205 34.86 25.42 14.39
CA ALA A 205 33.87 24.96 13.42
C ALA A 205 32.72 25.96 13.28
N ASN A 206 32.11 26.37 14.39
CA ASN A 206 31.01 27.33 14.44
C ASN A 206 31.43 28.68 13.84
N TYR A 207 32.63 29.16 14.14
CA TYR A 207 33.15 30.39 13.55
C TYR A 207 33.26 30.30 12.02
N ARG A 208 33.74 29.18 11.46
CA ARG A 208 33.80 28.99 10.01
C ARG A 208 32.41 28.99 9.37
N GLU A 209 31.41 28.42 10.03
CA GLU A 209 30.03 28.46 9.54
C GLU A 209 29.44 29.88 9.58
N LEU A 210 29.65 30.60 10.68
CA LEU A 210 29.23 31.99 10.80
C LEU A 210 29.87 32.87 9.74
N LEU A 211 31.16 32.69 9.44
CA LEU A 211 31.84 33.43 8.37
C LEU A 211 31.21 33.23 7.00
N LYS A 212 30.69 32.03 6.70
CA LYS A 212 30.02 31.75 5.42
C LYS A 212 28.66 32.42 5.33
N ARG A 213 27.94 32.50 6.44
CA ARG A 213 26.54 32.95 6.49
C ARG A 213 26.40 34.46 6.67
N GLU A 214 27.21 35.02 7.55
CA GLU A 214 27.18 36.45 7.91
C GLU A 214 28.12 37.28 7.02
N HIS A 215 28.72 36.71 5.98
CA HIS A 215 29.55 37.47 5.04
C HIS A 215 28.69 38.57 4.37
N PRO A 216 29.17 39.81 4.24
CA PRO A 216 28.41 40.90 3.63
C PRO A 216 27.87 40.60 2.22
N ASP A 217 28.56 39.74 1.47
CA ASP A 217 28.19 39.37 0.10
C ASP A 217 27.13 38.26 0.01
N VAL A 218 26.89 37.51 1.11
CA VAL A 218 26.02 36.31 1.13
C VAL A 218 24.85 36.48 2.10
N SER A 219 24.99 37.37 3.10
CA SER A 219 24.00 37.57 4.14
C SER A 219 22.67 38.06 3.59
N VAL A 220 21.57 37.63 4.23
CA VAL A 220 20.20 38.07 3.93
C VAL A 220 19.93 39.49 4.48
N HIS A 221 20.80 39.99 5.36
CA HIS A 221 20.65 41.29 5.98
C HIS A 221 21.11 42.43 5.06
N PRO A 222 20.60 43.66 5.27
CA PRO A 222 21.12 44.85 4.59
C PRO A 222 22.64 44.98 4.79
N THR A 223 23.35 45.48 3.78
CA THR A 223 24.82 45.51 3.73
C THR A 223 25.47 46.13 4.97
N GLU A 224 24.93 47.25 5.47
CA GLU A 224 25.44 47.92 6.68
C GLU A 224 25.32 47.02 7.93
N LEU A 225 24.17 46.36 8.09
CA LEU A 225 23.91 45.46 9.22
C LEU A 225 24.77 44.19 9.11
N ALA A 226 24.90 43.63 7.90
CA ALA A 226 25.75 42.46 7.65
C ALA A 226 27.23 42.76 7.97
N GLN A 227 27.74 43.92 7.55
CA GLN A 227 29.10 44.36 7.90
C GLN A 227 29.30 44.51 9.41
N ALA A 228 28.34 45.13 10.12
CA ALA A 228 28.40 45.31 11.56
C ALA A 228 28.38 43.96 12.30
N ARG A 229 27.50 43.03 11.90
CA ARG A 229 27.41 41.67 12.45
C ARG A 229 28.69 40.88 12.18
N PHE A 230 29.21 40.92 10.95
CA PHE A 230 30.43 40.23 10.56
C PHE A 230 31.64 40.73 11.36
N ALA A 231 31.80 42.05 11.50
CA ALA A 231 32.86 42.65 12.30
C ALA A 231 32.76 42.25 13.77
N TYR A 232 31.53 42.21 14.32
CA TYR A 232 31.27 41.77 15.68
C TYR A 232 31.65 40.30 15.90
N VAL A 233 31.21 39.38 15.03
CA VAL A 233 31.55 37.95 15.12
C VAL A 233 33.06 37.74 15.10
N ARG A 234 33.79 38.40 14.19
CA ARG A 234 35.25 38.31 14.12
C ARG A 234 35.93 38.77 15.41
N ARG A 235 35.52 39.92 15.93
CA ARG A 235 36.09 40.48 17.17
C ARG A 235 35.77 39.57 18.36
N LEU A 236 34.54 39.09 18.44
CA LEU A 236 34.10 38.19 19.50
C LEU A 236 34.89 36.89 19.50
N TYR A 237 35.03 36.24 18.34
CA TYR A 237 35.87 35.05 18.17
C TYR A 237 37.32 35.30 18.60
N GLN A 238 37.93 36.41 18.18
CA GLN A 238 39.31 36.74 18.57
C GLN A 238 39.48 36.89 20.10
N ILE A 239 38.54 37.56 20.76
CA ILE A 239 38.55 37.73 22.22
C ILE A 239 38.40 36.38 22.92
N VAL A 240 37.41 35.58 22.49
CA VAL A 240 37.14 34.27 23.08
C VAL A 240 38.32 33.33 22.87
N ARG A 241 38.89 33.28 21.65
CA ARG A 241 40.05 32.45 21.32
C ARG A 241 41.27 32.82 22.14
N ARG A 242 41.56 34.12 22.30
CA ARG A 242 42.69 34.61 23.11
C ARG A 242 42.55 34.29 24.59
N ASN A 243 41.33 34.24 25.10
CA ASN A 243 41.03 34.00 26.51
C ASN A 243 40.41 32.61 26.76
N TRP A 244 40.60 31.68 25.82
CA TRP A 244 39.88 30.39 25.83
C TRP A 244 40.08 29.64 27.14
N GLU A 245 41.30 29.57 27.67
CA GLU A 245 41.58 28.86 28.93
C GLU A 245 40.77 29.38 30.13
N LYS A 246 40.37 30.66 30.12
CA LYS A 246 39.55 31.29 31.18
C LYS A 246 38.05 31.26 30.88
N LEU A 247 37.69 31.13 29.62
CA LEU A 247 36.31 31.22 29.12
C LEU A 247 35.72 29.85 28.76
N ARG A 248 36.53 28.80 28.66
CA ARG A 248 36.09 27.46 28.27
C ARG A 248 34.99 26.97 29.23
N PRO A 249 33.91 26.35 28.72
CA PRO A 249 32.81 25.88 29.57
C PRO A 249 33.16 24.83 30.60
N THR A 250 34.33 24.18 30.51
CA THR A 250 34.80 23.21 31.50
C THR A 250 35.68 23.82 32.60
N ALA A 251 36.01 25.12 32.52
CA ALA A 251 36.83 25.76 33.54
C ALA A 251 36.03 26.02 34.83
N ALA A 252 36.69 25.86 35.97
CA ALA A 252 36.12 26.30 37.24
C ALA A 252 35.84 27.81 37.20
N ILE A 253 34.62 28.20 37.55
CA ILE A 253 34.13 29.58 37.53
C ILE A 253 33.35 29.81 38.82
N ALA A 254 33.47 31.00 39.40
CA ALA A 254 32.64 31.38 40.54
C ALA A 254 31.24 31.78 40.07
N ASP A 255 30.21 31.52 40.87
CA ASP A 255 28.80 31.74 40.50
C ASP A 255 28.52 33.20 40.12
N ASN A 256 29.13 34.15 40.82
CA ASN A 256 29.01 35.58 40.52
C ASN A 256 29.57 35.95 39.13
N GLU A 257 30.65 35.31 38.71
CA GLU A 257 31.25 35.49 37.39
C GLU A 257 30.39 34.85 36.31
N LEU A 258 29.81 33.69 36.58
CA LEU A 258 28.85 33.04 35.68
C LEU A 258 27.62 33.92 35.47
N GLU A 259 26.98 34.40 36.54
CA GLU A 259 25.83 35.31 36.44
C GLU A 259 26.17 36.58 35.65
N ARG A 260 27.37 37.14 35.87
CA ARG A 260 27.85 38.29 35.11
C ARG A 260 27.95 38.00 33.62
N ARG A 261 28.46 36.82 33.23
CA ARG A 261 28.54 36.39 31.83
C ARG A 261 27.15 36.17 31.23
N LEU A 262 26.23 35.55 31.96
CA LEU A 262 24.86 35.31 31.51
C LEU A 262 24.08 36.62 31.28
N ARG A 263 24.35 37.64 32.08
CA ARG A 263 23.73 38.97 31.96
C ARG A 263 24.50 39.95 31.08
N ALA A 264 25.64 39.54 30.51
CA ALA A 264 26.46 40.43 29.70
C ALA A 264 25.69 40.87 28.44
N PRO A 265 25.50 42.18 28.21
CA PRO A 265 24.75 42.66 27.07
C PRO A 265 25.54 42.39 25.79
N VAL A 266 24.81 41.99 24.75
CA VAL A 266 25.33 41.84 23.39
C VAL A 266 24.56 42.74 22.45
N PRO A 267 25.23 43.32 21.42
CA PRO A 267 24.60 44.27 20.51
C PRO A 267 23.56 43.64 19.58
N PHE A 268 23.57 42.32 19.44
CA PHE A 268 22.69 41.57 18.56
C PHE A 268 22.06 40.40 19.34
N ASP A 269 20.82 40.07 19.02
CA ASP A 269 20.15 38.88 19.57
C ASP A 269 20.93 37.62 19.16
N PRO A 270 21.43 36.80 20.11
CA PRO A 270 22.14 35.57 19.81
C PRO A 270 21.35 34.59 18.93
N ALA A 271 20.03 34.52 19.10
CA ALA A 271 19.18 33.62 18.32
C ALA A 271 19.17 33.99 16.83
N SER A 272 19.46 35.23 16.47
CA SER A 272 19.48 35.67 15.07
C SER A 272 20.64 35.11 14.24
N PHE A 273 21.67 34.51 14.85
CA PHE A 273 22.84 33.96 14.14
C PHE A 273 22.68 32.49 13.74
N TRP A 274 21.72 31.79 14.36
CA TRP A 274 21.52 30.35 14.17
C TRP A 274 20.05 30.07 13.82
N PRO A 275 19.76 29.21 12.84
CA PRO A 275 18.39 28.85 12.51
C PRO A 275 17.83 27.99 13.63
N ALA A 276 16.58 28.26 14.02
CA ALA A 276 15.84 27.41 14.95
C ALA A 276 15.54 26.03 14.34
#